data_AF-A0A3E1EBK9-F1
#
_entry.id   AF-A0A3E1EBK9-F1
#
_cell.length_a   1.000
_cell.length_b   1.000
_cell.length_c   1.000
_cell.angle_alpha   90.00
_cell.angle_beta   90.00
_cell.angle_gamma   90.00
#
_symmetry.space_group_name_H-M   'P 1'
#
loop_
_entity.id
_entity.type
_entity.pdbx_description
1 polymer ?
#
loop_
_entity_poly.entity_id
_entity_poly.type
_entity_poly.pdbx_seq_one_letter_code
_entity_poly.pdbx_strand_id
1 'polypeptide(L)'
;MEIPYTVSARRDTGLFNAKVGIWLFLASEVMLFGGLFSGYIFLRAGVRPGVDLPWPDAVYVHGPFIWLGFLNTLVLIASSVFVVLAWAQLKMRRYGMYQLYMSLVLICAAAFMVVKTIEYNSKLNHHFGARLNDGTLLDGALVADDKHHCPGDYVTFEATKAVFSLDRTGVFRKLDPYFLDFAVLKDGAELVVRAPGGQEVRGIPELANWLEGYASKNPSERRVTAEFVKPVTFQFRRKEVFGKHVFADRVPLFRGNELQGRLIDDTVEIEVHTVDLQMVRDEEKALAWAYLGEGFKAGYDQHKKEKLNDPLHRSFLEKGGTLPGAQLRIWQHPHPASEHGGEHVAGSAHGGSGASGHGSGEGHGAPVVSIKSSDIHFMGAHGPKFGTYYAIYFTMTALHGLHVVGGALVLAYFLFFGRKLYRKNPEHLANRVEVGGLFWHFVDLVWIFLFPIMYLM
;
A
#
# COMPACT_ATOMS: atom_id res chain seq x y z
N MET A 1 39.04 26.70 25.06
CA MET A 1 38.99 27.59 23.88
C MET A 1 37.52 27.88 23.62
N GLU A 2 37.04 29.09 23.89
CA GLU A 2 35.67 29.47 23.52
C GLU A 2 35.63 29.77 22.03
N ILE A 3 34.69 29.16 21.30
CA ILE A 3 34.50 29.42 19.87
C ILE A 3 33.83 30.80 19.76
N PRO A 4 34.42 31.77 19.04
CA PRO A 4 33.85 33.11 18.95
C PRO A 4 32.52 33.12 18.20
N TYR A 5 31.65 34.07 18.52
CA TYR A 5 30.33 34.29 17.87
C TYR A 5 29.33 33.14 17.97
N THR A 6 29.39 32.35 19.05
CA THR A 6 28.38 31.33 19.37
C THR A 6 27.17 31.90 20.10
N VAL A 7 27.33 33.01 20.82
CA VAL A 7 26.27 33.69 21.58
C VAL A 7 26.09 35.13 21.11
N SER A 8 27.20 35.84 20.88
CA SER A 8 27.20 37.21 20.37
C SER A 8 27.16 37.24 18.85
N ALA A 9 26.38 38.16 18.30
CA ALA A 9 26.38 38.47 16.89
C ALA A 9 27.76 38.97 16.42
N ARG A 10 28.14 38.65 15.17
CA ARG A 10 29.29 39.30 14.54
C ARG A 10 28.97 40.76 14.23
N ARG A 11 29.99 41.61 14.26
CA ARG A 11 29.87 43.06 14.04
C ARG A 11 29.55 43.42 12.59
N ASP A 12 29.97 42.60 11.64
CA ASP A 12 29.79 42.79 10.20
C ASP A 12 28.37 42.42 9.73
N THR A 13 27.87 41.27 10.17
CA THR A 13 26.63 40.65 9.68
C THR A 13 25.46 40.76 10.66
N GLY A 14 25.73 41.05 11.94
CA GLY A 14 24.70 41.02 12.99
C GLY A 14 24.20 39.60 13.32
N LEU A 15 24.84 38.56 12.79
CA LEU A 15 24.43 37.16 12.95
C LEU A 15 25.48 36.36 13.75
N PHE A 16 25.04 35.35 14.48
CA PHE A 16 25.92 34.37 15.12
C PHE A 16 26.15 33.18 14.19
N ASN A 17 27.27 32.44 14.38
CA ASN A 17 27.74 31.44 13.42
C ASN A 17 26.68 30.37 13.10
N ALA A 18 25.95 29.89 14.12
CA ALA A 18 24.92 28.87 13.93
C ALA A 18 23.74 29.36 13.07
N LYS A 19 23.42 30.67 13.12
CA LYS A 19 22.37 31.25 12.28
C LYS A 19 22.79 31.23 10.81
N VAL A 20 24.01 31.65 10.49
CA VAL A 20 24.54 31.56 9.11
C VAL A 20 24.57 30.11 8.62
N GLY A 21 25.03 29.18 9.48
CA GLY A 21 25.06 27.76 9.16
C GLY A 21 23.68 27.19 8.82
N ILE A 22 22.64 27.54 9.60
CA ILE A 22 21.29 27.05 9.29
C ILE A 22 20.72 27.67 8.01
N TRP A 23 20.99 28.95 7.71
CA TRP A 23 20.56 29.55 6.44
C TRP A 23 21.15 28.83 5.23
N LEU A 24 22.44 28.47 5.26
CA LEU A 24 23.08 27.72 4.19
C LEU A 24 22.49 26.31 4.04
N PHE A 25 22.26 25.63 5.17
CA PHE A 25 21.61 24.31 5.17
C PHE A 25 20.17 24.38 4.63
N LEU A 26 19.39 25.38 5.04
CA LEU A 26 18.04 25.57 4.51
C LEU A 26 18.04 25.86 3.01
N ALA A 27 19.02 26.62 2.51
CA ALA A 27 19.15 26.85 1.08
C ALA A 27 19.40 25.55 0.30
N SER A 28 20.23 24.63 0.82
CA SER A 28 20.43 23.32 0.17
C SER A 28 19.16 22.46 0.20
N GLU A 29 18.38 22.50 1.28
CA GLU A 29 17.12 21.77 1.37
C GLU A 29 16.05 22.32 0.41
N VAL A 30 15.98 23.65 0.25
CA VAL A 30 15.13 24.28 -0.77
C VAL A 30 15.49 23.78 -2.17
N MET A 31 16.77 23.64 -2.48
CA MET A 31 17.21 23.09 -3.77
C MET A 31 16.83 21.61 -3.94
N LEU A 32 16.98 20.81 -2.89
CA LEU A 32 16.61 19.39 -2.88
C LEU A 32 15.11 19.20 -3.15
N PHE A 33 14.25 19.82 -2.35
CA PHE A 33 12.80 19.73 -2.53
C PHE A 33 12.32 20.44 -3.80
N GLY A 34 12.93 21.56 -4.18
CA GLY A 34 12.63 22.26 -5.43
C GLY A 34 12.88 21.40 -6.66
N GLY A 35 13.96 20.60 -6.67
CA GLY A 35 14.22 19.61 -7.71
C GLY A 35 13.18 18.48 -7.75
N LEU A 36 12.79 17.95 -6.58
CA LEU A 36 11.77 16.90 -6.49
C LEU A 36 10.39 17.39 -6.94
N PHE A 37 9.96 18.58 -6.51
CA PHE A 37 8.69 19.20 -6.93
C PHE A 37 8.67 19.48 -8.43
N SER A 38 9.77 20.00 -8.97
CA SER A 38 9.90 20.26 -10.40
C SER A 38 9.85 18.95 -11.21
N GLY A 39 10.49 17.88 -10.71
CA GLY A 39 10.42 16.53 -11.27
C GLY A 39 8.99 15.98 -11.31
N TYR A 40 8.23 16.12 -10.22
CA TYR A 40 6.81 15.74 -10.17
C TYR A 40 5.99 16.47 -11.24
N ILE A 41 6.10 17.80 -11.30
CA ILE A 41 5.33 18.62 -12.25
C ILE A 41 5.68 18.23 -13.69
N PHE A 42 6.96 18.04 -14.00
CA PHE A 42 7.41 17.65 -15.34
C PHE A 42 6.89 16.28 -15.76
N LEU A 43 6.96 15.29 -14.85
CA LEU A 43 6.47 13.94 -15.13
C LEU A 43 4.96 13.89 -15.29
N ARG A 44 4.22 14.66 -14.48
CA ARG A 44 2.77 14.79 -14.61
C ARG A 44 2.38 15.48 -15.93
N ALA A 45 3.03 16.59 -16.27
CA ALA A 45 2.73 17.35 -17.49
C ALA A 45 3.16 16.61 -18.77
N GLY A 46 4.15 15.73 -18.67
CA GLY A 46 4.69 14.94 -19.78
C GLY A 46 3.92 13.67 -20.12
N VAL A 47 2.85 13.31 -19.39
CA VAL A 47 2.06 12.10 -19.66
C VAL A 47 1.39 12.20 -21.03
N ARG A 48 1.71 11.26 -21.93
CA ARG A 48 1.08 11.17 -23.25
C ARG A 48 -0.15 10.26 -23.18
N PRO A 49 -1.35 10.77 -23.50
CA PRO A 49 -2.57 9.97 -23.49
C PRO A 49 -2.48 8.75 -24.41
N GLY A 50 -2.84 7.56 -23.89
CA GLY A 50 -2.88 6.31 -24.64
C GLY A 50 -1.52 5.63 -24.90
N VAL A 51 -0.42 6.20 -24.38
CA VAL A 51 0.93 5.61 -24.47
C VAL A 51 1.51 5.38 -23.08
N ASP A 52 1.48 6.40 -22.23
CA ASP A 52 2.01 6.32 -20.87
C ASP A 52 0.91 6.00 -19.86
N LEU A 53 1.26 5.39 -18.73
CA LEU A 53 0.32 5.19 -17.62
C LEU A 53 -0.25 6.55 -17.21
N PRO A 54 -1.58 6.68 -17.11
CA PRO A 54 -2.17 7.96 -16.74
C PRO A 54 -1.70 8.38 -15.35
N TRP A 55 -1.53 9.69 -15.18
CA TRP A 55 -1.26 10.24 -13.86
C TRP A 55 -2.54 10.10 -13.03
N PRO A 56 -2.50 9.40 -11.88
CA PRO A 56 -3.69 9.21 -11.09
C PRO A 56 -4.13 10.56 -10.50
N ASP A 57 -5.44 10.77 -10.41
CA ASP A 57 -5.99 11.98 -9.79
C ASP A 57 -5.75 11.90 -8.27
N ALA A 58 -5.15 12.94 -7.70
CA ALA A 58 -4.84 12.97 -6.29
C ALA A 58 -6.10 12.86 -5.41
N VAL A 59 -7.23 13.39 -5.88
CA VAL A 59 -8.51 13.27 -5.16
C VAL A 59 -8.92 11.80 -5.03
N TYR A 60 -8.65 11.00 -6.06
CA TYR A 60 -8.98 9.58 -6.09
C TYR A 60 -8.00 8.73 -5.28
N VAL A 61 -6.70 9.05 -5.35
CA VAL A 61 -5.68 8.31 -4.59
C VAL A 61 -5.76 8.59 -3.08
N HIS A 62 -6.09 9.83 -2.72
CA HIS A 62 -6.12 10.25 -1.33
C HIS A 62 -7.51 10.26 -0.72
N GLY A 63 -8.58 10.31 -1.52
CA GLY A 63 -10.00 10.21 -1.13
C GLY A 63 -10.29 10.60 0.33
N PRO A 64 -10.52 9.62 1.22
CA PRO A 64 -10.90 9.88 2.62
C PRO A 64 -9.78 10.54 3.46
N PHE A 65 -8.53 10.45 3.02
CA PHE A 65 -7.36 11.00 3.72
C PHE A 65 -7.06 12.46 3.36
N ILE A 66 -7.73 13.06 2.36
CA ILE A 66 -7.51 14.49 2.02
C ILE A 66 -7.82 15.38 3.22
N TRP A 67 -8.93 15.11 3.92
CA TRP A 67 -9.30 15.84 5.13
C TRP A 67 -8.28 15.66 6.26
N LEU A 68 -7.77 14.44 6.44
CA LEU A 68 -6.71 14.16 7.42
C LEU A 68 -5.39 14.84 7.03
N GLY A 69 -5.08 14.92 5.74
CA GLY A 69 -3.94 15.68 5.21
C GLY A 69 -4.08 17.18 5.48
N PHE A 70 -5.28 17.74 5.28
CA PHE A 70 -5.58 19.13 5.61
C PHE A 70 -5.44 19.40 7.11
N LEU A 71 -5.98 18.52 7.96
CA LEU A 71 -5.82 18.63 9.41
C LEU A 71 -4.33 18.58 9.81
N ASN A 72 -3.54 17.72 9.19
CA ASN A 72 -2.09 17.67 9.40
C ASN A 72 -1.40 18.98 9.03
N THR A 73 -1.83 19.65 7.96
CA THR A 73 -1.34 20.98 7.60
C THR A 73 -1.64 22.00 8.69
N LEU A 74 -2.86 22.00 9.25
CA LEU A 74 -3.21 22.88 10.37
C LEU A 74 -2.39 22.57 11.63
N VAL A 75 -2.17 21.29 11.93
CA VAL A 75 -1.35 20.84 13.06
C VAL A 75 0.09 21.35 12.94
N LEU A 76 0.68 21.29 11.75
CA LEU A 76 2.04 21.80 11.53
C LEU A 76 2.10 23.33 11.64
N ILE A 77 1.16 24.05 11.02
CA ILE A 77 1.08 25.52 11.15
C ILE A 77 0.94 25.94 12.63
N ALA A 78 0.09 25.26 13.39
CA ALA A 78 -0.06 25.50 14.82
C ALA A 78 1.25 25.20 15.58
N SER A 79 1.95 24.12 15.21
CA SER A 79 3.24 23.76 15.80
C SER A 79 4.30 24.84 15.58
N SER A 80 4.34 25.45 14.39
CA SER A 80 5.18 26.62 14.09
C SER A 80 4.89 27.79 15.04
N VAL A 81 3.62 28.11 15.27
CA VAL A 81 3.25 29.17 16.22
C VAL A 81 3.76 28.85 17.63
N PHE A 82 3.61 27.60 18.08
CA PHE A 82 4.12 27.17 19.38
C PHE A 82 5.65 27.27 19.51
N VAL A 83 6.41 27.02 18.45
CA VAL A 83 7.88 27.22 18.45
C VAL A 83 8.22 28.69 18.70
N VAL A 84 7.57 29.62 18.01
CA VAL A 84 7.78 31.06 18.21
C VAL A 84 7.41 31.48 19.63
N LEU A 85 6.28 31.00 20.14
CA LEU A 85 5.86 31.27 21.52
C LEU A 85 6.86 30.70 22.52
N ALA A 86 7.38 29.49 22.32
CA ALA A 86 8.39 28.87 23.18
C ALA A 86 9.67 29.73 23.24
N TRP A 87 10.15 30.21 22.08
CA TRP A 87 11.28 31.13 22.00
C TRP A 87 11.00 32.46 22.72
N ALA A 88 9.81 33.04 22.53
CA ALA A 88 9.43 34.29 23.20
C ALA A 88 9.41 34.14 24.73
N GLN A 89 8.93 33.01 25.25
CA GLN A 89 8.96 32.72 26.68
C GLN A 89 10.38 32.59 27.24
N LEU A 90 11.33 32.04 26.45
CA LEU A 90 12.74 32.03 26.84
C LEU A 90 13.34 33.43 26.93
N LYS A 91 12.99 34.34 26.01
CA LYS A 91 13.39 35.75 26.07
C LYS A 91 12.77 36.47 27.28
N MET A 92 11.52 36.14 27.63
CA MET A 92 10.84 36.62 28.85
C MET A 92 11.30 35.93 30.14
N ARG A 93 12.31 35.04 30.08
CA ARG A 93 12.85 34.28 31.22
C ARG A 93 11.80 33.41 31.94
N ARG A 94 10.76 32.99 31.23
CA ARG A 94 9.68 32.11 31.74
C ARG A 94 9.88 30.67 31.27
N TYR A 95 10.81 29.96 31.93
CA TYR A 95 11.19 28.60 31.52
C TYR A 95 10.04 27.58 31.56
N GLY A 96 9.12 27.68 32.53
CA GLY A 96 7.98 26.76 32.62
C GLY A 96 7.05 26.85 31.41
N MET A 97 6.76 28.06 30.93
CA MET A 97 5.93 28.25 29.73
C MET A 97 6.66 27.82 28.45
N TYR A 98 7.99 28.02 28.38
CA TYR A 98 8.81 27.43 27.32
C TYR A 98 8.63 25.90 27.23
N GLN A 99 8.67 25.20 28.38
CA GLN A 99 8.51 23.75 28.40
C GLN A 99 7.11 23.33 27.94
N LEU A 100 6.06 24.06 28.33
CA LEU A 100 4.69 23.80 27.88
C LEU A 100 4.60 23.91 26.35
N TYR A 101 4.97 25.05 25.78
CA TYR A 101 4.88 25.26 24.33
C TYR A 101 5.75 24.28 23.55
N MET A 102 6.96 24.00 24.01
CA MET A 102 7.84 23.04 23.35
C MET A 102 7.29 21.60 23.42
N SER A 103 6.59 21.24 24.52
CA SER A 103 5.87 19.95 24.61
C SER A 103 4.71 19.89 23.61
N LEU A 104 3.96 20.97 23.44
CA LEU A 104 2.89 21.05 22.44
C LEU A 104 3.42 20.85 21.02
N VAL A 105 4.57 21.42 20.68
CA VAL A 105 5.23 21.19 19.37
C VAL A 105 5.50 19.71 19.14
N LEU A 106 6.04 19.00 20.14
CA LEU A 106 6.33 17.56 20.02
C LEU A 106 5.07 16.71 19.91
N ILE A 107 3.99 17.10 20.59
CA ILE A 107 2.68 16.44 20.47
C ILE A 107 2.13 16.63 19.04
N CYS A 108 2.21 17.84 18.48
CA CYS A 108 1.82 18.10 17.09
C CYS A 108 2.65 17.26 16.10
N ALA A 109 3.96 17.16 16.30
CA ALA A 109 4.84 16.33 15.48
C ALA A 109 4.45 14.85 15.54
N ALA A 110 4.16 14.33 16.73
CA ALA A 110 3.72 12.95 16.92
C ALA A 110 2.36 12.71 16.25
N ALA A 111 1.39 13.62 16.42
CA ALA A 111 0.08 13.54 15.78
C ALA A 111 0.20 13.48 14.25
N PHE A 112 1.03 14.35 13.67
CA PHE A 112 1.32 14.34 12.24
C PHE A 112 1.85 12.99 11.76
N MET A 113 2.84 12.43 12.48
CA MET A 113 3.45 11.14 12.13
C MET A 113 2.48 9.96 12.27
N VAL A 114 1.60 9.97 13.27
CA VAL A 114 0.56 8.93 13.45
C VAL A 114 -0.40 8.94 12.27
N VAL A 115 -0.93 10.11 11.90
CA VAL A 115 -1.84 10.24 10.75
C VAL A 115 -1.16 9.76 9.46
N LYS A 116 0.11 10.14 9.24
CA LYS A 116 0.87 9.67 8.06
C LYS A 116 1.09 8.16 8.05
N THR A 117 1.37 7.57 9.21
CA THR A 117 1.57 6.12 9.33
C THR A 117 0.29 5.35 9.02
N ILE A 118 -0.87 5.84 9.50
CA ILE A 118 -2.18 5.26 9.19
C ILE A 118 -2.44 5.30 7.67
N GLU A 119 -2.19 6.45 7.04
CA GLU A 119 -2.37 6.60 5.60
C GLU A 119 -1.45 5.67 4.79
N TYR A 120 -0.17 5.57 5.17
CA TYR A 120 0.78 4.66 4.52
C TYR A 120 0.35 3.20 4.66
N ASN A 121 -0.09 2.80 5.86
CA ASN A 121 -0.56 1.45 6.11
C ASN A 121 -1.77 1.11 5.23
N SER A 122 -2.71 2.04 5.08
CA SER A 122 -3.84 1.91 4.16
C SER A 122 -3.38 1.68 2.72
N LYS A 123 -2.47 2.50 2.19
CA LYS A 123 -1.98 2.37 0.80
C LYS A 123 -1.16 1.11 0.55
N LEU A 124 -0.39 0.66 1.53
CA LEU A 124 0.52 -0.49 1.37
C LEU A 124 -0.16 -1.84 1.62
N ASN A 125 -1.24 -1.88 2.39
CA ASN A 125 -1.84 -3.15 2.83
C ASN A 125 -3.33 -3.32 2.48
N HIS A 126 -4.07 -2.24 2.22
CA HIS A 126 -5.52 -2.32 1.96
C HIS A 126 -5.90 -1.97 0.52
N HIS A 127 -5.09 -1.18 -0.19
CA HIS A 127 -5.36 -0.81 -1.59
C HIS A 127 -4.49 -1.61 -2.56
N PHE A 128 -5.12 -2.42 -3.40
CA PHE A 128 -4.49 -3.23 -4.44
C PHE A 128 -4.96 -2.80 -5.82
N GLY A 129 -4.02 -2.68 -6.74
CA GLY A 129 -4.31 -2.48 -8.15
C GLY A 129 -3.99 -3.74 -8.96
N ALA A 130 -4.91 -4.13 -9.84
CA ALA A 130 -4.73 -5.19 -10.82
C ALA A 130 -4.82 -4.59 -12.24
N ARG A 131 -3.75 -4.75 -13.01
CA ARG A 131 -3.69 -4.42 -14.43
C ARG A 131 -3.95 -5.68 -15.25
N LEU A 132 -4.99 -5.64 -16.07
CA LEU A 132 -5.36 -6.70 -16.99
C LEU A 132 -4.52 -6.65 -18.28
N ASN A 133 -4.53 -7.75 -19.03
CA ASN A 133 -3.74 -7.92 -20.27
C ASN A 133 -4.11 -6.93 -21.39
N ASP A 134 -5.35 -6.47 -21.44
CA ASP A 134 -5.84 -5.49 -22.41
C ASP A 134 -5.50 -4.04 -22.03
N GLY A 135 -4.94 -3.84 -20.83
CA GLY A 135 -4.57 -2.53 -20.30
C GLY A 135 -5.55 -1.98 -19.27
N THR A 136 -6.71 -2.61 -19.02
CA THR A 136 -7.62 -2.17 -17.95
C THR A 136 -6.88 -2.15 -16.61
N LEU A 137 -7.11 -1.10 -15.83
CA LEU A 137 -6.67 -1.01 -14.45
C LEU A 137 -7.89 -1.08 -13.52
N LEU A 138 -7.88 -2.08 -12.64
CA LEU A 138 -8.84 -2.25 -11.56
C LEU A 138 -8.16 -1.89 -10.24
N ASP A 139 -8.73 -0.96 -9.48
CA ASP A 139 -8.25 -0.61 -8.14
C ASP A 139 -9.33 -0.98 -7.12
N GLY A 140 -8.91 -1.58 -6.02
CA GLY A 140 -9.80 -2.20 -5.06
C GLY A 140 -9.11 -2.72 -3.81
N ALA A 141 -9.85 -3.52 -3.05
CA ALA A 141 -9.32 -4.30 -1.95
C ALA A 141 -9.36 -5.79 -2.31
N LEU A 142 -8.38 -6.56 -1.82
CA LEU A 142 -8.51 -8.01 -1.84
C LEU A 142 -9.57 -8.41 -0.81
N VAL A 143 -10.55 -9.21 -1.20
CA VAL A 143 -11.63 -9.65 -0.30
C VAL A 143 -11.00 -10.48 0.81
N ALA A 144 -11.22 -10.11 2.07
CA ALA A 144 -10.82 -10.93 3.21
C ALA A 144 -11.95 -11.92 3.52
N ASP A 145 -11.64 -13.22 3.65
CA ASP A 145 -12.63 -14.19 4.13
C ASP A 145 -12.83 -13.99 5.65
N ASP A 146 -14.04 -13.56 6.02
CA ASP A 146 -14.47 -13.32 7.41
C ASP A 146 -14.30 -14.56 8.31
N LYS A 147 -14.23 -15.77 7.75
CA LYS A 147 -14.00 -16.99 8.55
C LYS A 147 -12.55 -17.22 8.95
N HIS A 148 -11.58 -16.60 8.25
CA HIS A 148 -10.16 -16.94 8.41
C HIS A 148 -9.21 -15.74 8.61
N HIS A 149 -9.70 -14.49 8.69
CA HIS A 149 -8.84 -13.30 8.85
C HIS A 149 -7.69 -13.22 7.81
N CYS A 150 -7.84 -13.85 6.64
CA CYS A 150 -6.80 -13.95 5.63
C CYS A 150 -7.28 -13.40 4.27
N PRO A 151 -6.48 -12.56 3.59
CA PRO A 151 -6.87 -11.94 2.32
C PRO A 151 -6.94 -12.95 1.15
N GLY A 152 -7.97 -12.82 0.31
CA GLY A 152 -8.47 -13.71 -0.75
C GLY A 152 -7.60 -13.83 -2.01
N ASP A 153 -6.29 -13.94 -1.83
CA ASP A 153 -5.33 -14.20 -2.90
C ASP A 153 -4.79 -15.63 -2.81
N TYR A 154 -5.66 -16.60 -3.14
CA TYR A 154 -5.38 -18.03 -3.04
C TYR A 154 -5.26 -18.71 -4.40
N VAL A 155 -4.56 -19.85 -4.40
CA VAL A 155 -4.49 -20.78 -5.51
C VAL A 155 -4.94 -22.15 -5.01
N THR A 156 -5.96 -22.71 -5.65
CA THR A 156 -6.49 -24.04 -5.35
C THR A 156 -5.87 -25.06 -6.28
N PHE A 157 -5.16 -26.04 -5.72
CA PHE A 157 -4.45 -27.07 -6.46
C PHE A 157 -4.86 -28.46 -5.95
N GLU A 158 -5.29 -29.32 -6.87
CA GLU A 158 -5.60 -30.71 -6.59
C GLU A 158 -4.35 -31.55 -6.84
N ALA A 159 -3.69 -32.01 -5.78
CA ALA A 159 -2.48 -32.81 -5.87
C ALA A 159 -2.83 -34.30 -5.96
N THR A 160 -2.15 -34.99 -6.87
CA THR A 160 -2.18 -36.46 -7.01
C THR A 160 -0.87 -37.09 -6.54
N LYS A 161 0.23 -36.34 -6.57
CA LYS A 161 1.54 -36.79 -6.08
C LYS A 161 2.25 -35.71 -5.29
N ALA A 162 3.10 -36.13 -4.37
CA ALA A 162 4.04 -35.27 -3.66
C ALA A 162 5.46 -35.81 -3.86
N VAL A 163 6.40 -34.94 -4.21
CA VAL A 163 7.81 -35.29 -4.33
C VAL A 163 8.58 -34.57 -3.24
N PHE A 164 9.29 -35.35 -2.43
CA PHE A 164 10.07 -34.87 -1.28
C PHE A 164 11.56 -34.93 -1.59
N SER A 165 12.30 -33.89 -1.23
CA SER A 165 13.76 -33.89 -1.28
C SER A 165 14.33 -34.54 -0.01
N LEU A 166 15.24 -35.50 -0.20
CA LEU A 166 15.93 -36.25 0.86
C LEU A 166 17.30 -35.65 1.23
N ASP A 167 17.75 -34.61 0.51
CA ASP A 167 19.12 -34.06 0.56
C ASP A 167 19.47 -33.31 1.88
N ARG A 168 18.53 -33.17 2.83
CA ARG A 168 18.78 -32.46 4.10
C ARG A 168 18.20 -33.26 5.28
N THR A 169 19.08 -33.84 6.09
CA THR A 169 18.81 -34.75 7.22
C THR A 169 18.04 -34.14 8.42
N GLY A 170 17.59 -32.88 8.34
CA GLY A 170 16.76 -32.20 9.35
C GLY A 170 15.41 -31.70 8.82
N VAL A 171 14.93 -32.26 7.71
CA VAL A 171 13.75 -31.81 6.95
C VAL A 171 12.42 -32.28 7.55
N PHE A 172 12.40 -33.42 8.24
CA PHE A 172 11.15 -34.13 8.52
C PHE A 172 10.60 -33.91 9.94
N ARG A 173 11.45 -33.63 10.93
CA ARG A 173 11.06 -33.10 12.26
C ARG A 173 10.29 -31.77 12.26
N LYS A 174 10.20 -31.07 11.12
CA LYS A 174 9.47 -29.81 10.90
C LYS A 174 8.46 -29.88 9.75
N LEU A 175 7.99 -31.09 9.40
CA LEU A 175 6.80 -31.25 8.56
C LEU A 175 5.53 -30.68 9.24
N ASP A 176 5.61 -30.35 10.52
CA ASP A 176 4.67 -29.52 11.27
C ASP A 176 5.46 -28.32 11.87
N PRO A 177 5.06 -27.03 11.71
CA PRO A 177 3.89 -26.46 11.05
C PRO A 177 4.15 -25.96 9.60
N TYR A 178 5.38 -26.04 9.08
CA TYR A 178 5.76 -25.32 7.84
C TYR A 178 5.29 -25.93 6.51
N PHE A 179 4.83 -27.20 6.48
CA PHE A 179 4.30 -27.83 5.25
C PHE A 179 2.84 -27.45 4.99
N LEU A 180 2.06 -27.22 6.05
CA LEU A 180 0.64 -26.81 6.01
C LEU A 180 0.39 -25.36 6.41
N ASP A 181 1.33 -24.64 7.05
CA ASP A 181 1.17 -23.21 7.37
C ASP A 181 0.80 -22.36 6.14
N PHE A 182 1.17 -22.87 4.96
CA PHE A 182 0.95 -22.22 3.67
C PHE A 182 -0.11 -22.93 2.82
N ALA A 183 -0.66 -24.06 3.28
CA ALA A 183 -1.50 -24.95 2.50
C ALA A 183 -2.67 -25.46 3.35
N VAL A 184 -3.87 -24.94 3.13
CA VAL A 184 -5.07 -25.42 3.83
C VAL A 184 -5.62 -26.64 3.10
N LEU A 185 -5.82 -27.75 3.82
CA LEU A 185 -6.57 -28.91 3.34
C LEU A 185 -8.04 -28.53 3.23
N LYS A 186 -8.56 -28.48 2.02
CA LYS A 186 -9.98 -28.21 1.80
C LYS A 186 -10.81 -29.43 2.25
N ASP A 187 -11.96 -29.19 2.89
CA ASP A 187 -12.94 -30.20 3.31
C ASP A 187 -12.50 -31.23 4.38
N GLY A 188 -11.42 -30.94 5.13
CA GLY A 188 -10.96 -31.85 6.20
C GLY A 188 -10.48 -33.21 5.69
N ALA A 189 -10.04 -33.27 4.43
CA ALA A 189 -9.58 -34.49 3.78
C ALA A 189 -8.42 -35.13 4.56
N GLU A 190 -8.55 -36.43 4.86
CA GLU A 190 -7.49 -37.22 5.49
C GLU A 190 -6.35 -37.43 4.49
N LEU A 191 -5.14 -37.00 4.86
CA LEU A 191 -3.96 -37.15 4.02
C LEU A 191 -3.50 -38.62 4.04
N VAL A 192 -3.87 -39.39 3.01
CA VAL A 192 -3.42 -40.79 2.86
C VAL A 192 -2.50 -40.89 1.65
N VAL A 193 -1.26 -41.29 1.91
CA VAL A 193 -0.21 -41.37 0.90
C VAL A 193 0.28 -42.80 0.75
N ARG A 194 0.37 -43.28 -0.48
CA ARG A 194 1.00 -44.53 -0.86
C ARG A 194 2.50 -44.29 -1.09
N ALA A 195 3.30 -44.83 -0.20
CA ALA A 195 4.75 -44.83 -0.27
C ALA A 195 5.29 -45.81 -1.34
N PRO A 196 6.51 -45.59 -1.86
CA PRO A 196 7.25 -46.60 -2.64
C PRO A 196 7.32 -47.92 -1.87
N GLY A 197 6.85 -49.01 -2.49
CA GLY A 197 6.68 -50.31 -1.84
C GLY A 197 5.22 -50.63 -1.43
N GLY A 198 4.27 -49.72 -1.68
CA GLY A 198 2.84 -49.98 -1.54
C GLY A 198 2.28 -49.79 -0.12
N GLN A 199 3.11 -49.35 0.83
CA GLN A 199 2.67 -49.02 2.19
C GLN A 199 1.81 -47.76 2.18
N GLU A 200 0.64 -47.80 2.80
CA GLU A 200 -0.21 -46.61 2.99
C GLU A 200 0.15 -45.96 4.34
N VAL A 201 0.40 -44.66 4.30
CA VAL A 201 0.77 -43.84 5.45
C VAL A 201 -0.30 -42.77 5.66
N ARG A 202 -0.79 -42.62 6.89
CA ARG A 202 -1.95 -41.77 7.19
C ARG A 202 -1.56 -40.59 8.06
N GLY A 203 -1.88 -39.40 7.57
CA GLY A 203 -1.58 -38.16 8.25
C GLY A 203 -0.12 -37.72 8.15
N ILE A 204 0.11 -36.47 8.52
CA ILE A 204 1.39 -35.78 8.37
C ILE A 204 2.47 -36.30 9.34
N PRO A 205 2.18 -36.57 10.62
CA PRO A 205 3.19 -37.09 11.55
C PRO A 205 3.75 -38.45 11.12
N GLU A 206 2.88 -39.35 10.65
CA GLU A 206 3.31 -40.67 10.17
C GLU A 206 4.12 -40.57 8.87
N LEU A 207 3.73 -39.67 7.96
CA LEU A 207 4.46 -39.41 6.73
C LEU A 207 5.88 -38.88 7.01
N ALA A 208 6.03 -37.99 7.99
CA ALA A 208 7.33 -37.49 8.42
C ALA A 208 8.24 -38.60 8.96
N ASN A 209 7.72 -39.44 9.85
CA ASN A 209 8.45 -40.56 10.42
C ASN A 209 8.86 -41.58 9.35
N TRP A 210 7.97 -41.86 8.39
CA TRP A 210 8.26 -42.75 7.28
C TRP A 210 9.37 -42.20 6.38
N LEU A 211 9.33 -40.90 6.04
CA LEU A 211 10.36 -40.24 5.23
C LEU A 211 11.75 -40.28 5.87
N GLU A 212 11.86 -40.09 7.20
CA GLU A 212 13.13 -40.23 7.94
C GLU A 212 13.66 -41.67 7.85
N GLY A 213 12.78 -42.64 8.07
CA GLY A 213 13.13 -44.06 7.95
C GLY A 213 13.59 -44.43 6.53
N TYR A 214 12.91 -43.92 5.52
CA TYR A 214 13.24 -44.17 4.11
C TYR A 214 14.58 -43.54 3.71
N ALA A 215 14.84 -42.29 4.10
CA ALA A 215 16.09 -41.59 3.82
C ALA A 215 17.30 -42.29 4.46
N SER A 216 17.14 -42.81 5.70
CA SER A 216 18.22 -43.53 6.39
C SER A 216 18.61 -44.85 5.70
N LYS A 217 17.63 -45.52 5.07
CA LYS A 217 17.83 -46.79 4.37
C LYS A 217 18.35 -46.61 2.94
N ASN A 218 18.10 -45.46 2.31
CA ASN A 218 18.43 -45.17 0.92
C ASN A 218 19.29 -43.90 0.77
N PRO A 219 20.54 -43.90 1.26
CA PRO A 219 21.38 -42.70 1.30
C PRO A 219 21.82 -42.19 -0.08
N SER A 220 21.69 -43.01 -1.14
CA SER A 220 21.97 -42.63 -2.52
C SER A 220 20.81 -41.89 -3.21
N GLU A 221 19.60 -41.99 -2.66
CA GLU A 221 18.42 -41.34 -3.23
C GLU A 221 18.29 -39.89 -2.75
N ARG A 222 18.03 -38.98 -3.69
CA ARG A 222 17.88 -37.55 -3.39
C ARG A 222 16.44 -37.08 -3.34
N ARG A 223 15.52 -37.83 -3.94
CA ARG A 223 14.10 -37.49 -4.04
C ARG A 223 13.25 -38.75 -3.94
N VAL A 224 12.10 -38.63 -3.29
CA VAL A 224 11.10 -39.69 -3.20
C VAL A 224 9.72 -39.17 -3.58
N THR A 225 9.01 -39.93 -4.42
CA THR A 225 7.65 -39.60 -4.85
C THR A 225 6.67 -40.46 -4.07
N ALA A 226 5.61 -39.82 -3.58
CA ALA A 226 4.56 -40.46 -2.83
C ALA A 226 3.20 -40.09 -3.47
N GLU A 227 2.35 -41.08 -3.72
CA GLU A 227 1.09 -40.88 -4.44
C GLU A 227 -0.07 -40.77 -3.46
N PHE A 228 -0.97 -39.81 -3.64
CA PHE A 228 -2.16 -39.73 -2.79
C PHE A 228 -3.17 -40.82 -3.19
N VAL A 229 -3.74 -41.51 -2.19
CA VAL A 229 -4.76 -42.56 -2.46
C VAL A 229 -6.02 -41.97 -3.08
N LYS A 230 -6.36 -40.73 -2.72
CA LYS A 230 -7.37 -39.90 -3.37
C LYS A 230 -6.75 -38.52 -3.65
N PRO A 231 -7.12 -37.84 -4.75
CA PRO A 231 -6.67 -36.47 -4.97
C PRO A 231 -6.97 -35.58 -3.76
N VAL A 232 -5.99 -34.78 -3.35
CA VAL A 232 -6.10 -33.91 -2.18
C VAL A 232 -6.04 -32.46 -2.65
N THR A 233 -7.03 -31.67 -2.25
CA THR A 233 -7.11 -30.25 -2.61
C THR A 233 -6.41 -29.40 -1.57
N PHE A 234 -5.45 -28.62 -2.03
CA PHE A 234 -4.68 -27.66 -1.24
C PHE A 234 -5.01 -26.24 -1.68
N GLN A 235 -5.17 -25.33 -0.71
CA GLN A 235 -5.24 -23.89 -0.97
C GLN A 235 -3.97 -23.20 -0.48
N PHE A 236 -3.27 -22.51 -1.38
CA PHE A 236 -2.03 -21.78 -1.08
C PHE A 236 -2.22 -20.28 -1.19
N ARG A 237 -1.56 -19.48 -0.34
CA ARG A 237 -1.48 -18.04 -0.62
C ARG A 237 -0.59 -17.81 -1.82
N ARG A 238 -1.07 -17.02 -2.78
CA ARG A 238 -0.33 -16.73 -4.01
C ARG A 238 1.06 -16.19 -3.73
N LYS A 239 1.25 -15.24 -2.81
CA LYS A 239 2.57 -14.69 -2.43
C LYS A 239 3.59 -15.72 -1.92
N GLU A 240 3.12 -16.81 -1.33
CA GLU A 240 3.96 -17.89 -0.78
C GLU A 240 4.42 -18.84 -1.87
N VAL A 241 3.69 -18.85 -2.99
CA VAL A 241 4.08 -19.54 -4.22
C VAL A 241 4.71 -18.57 -5.25
N PHE A 242 4.46 -17.26 -5.16
CA PHE A 242 5.06 -16.19 -5.98
C PHE A 242 6.48 -15.82 -5.51
N GLY A 243 7.31 -16.85 -5.44
CA GLY A 243 8.74 -16.82 -5.70
C GLY A 243 9.21 -18.07 -6.47
N LYS A 244 8.27 -19.00 -6.74
CA LYS A 244 8.45 -20.30 -7.38
C LYS A 244 7.15 -20.63 -8.13
N HIS A 245 7.04 -20.21 -9.38
CA HIS A 245 5.85 -20.37 -10.24
C HIS A 245 4.96 -21.59 -9.93
N VAL A 246 3.65 -21.37 -9.67
CA VAL A 246 2.64 -22.43 -9.81
C VAL A 246 2.55 -22.74 -11.30
N PHE A 247 2.77 -24.00 -11.67
CA PHE A 247 2.55 -24.47 -13.03
C PHE A 247 1.23 -25.23 -13.07
N ALA A 248 0.67 -25.40 -14.28
CA ALA A 248 -0.60 -26.10 -14.48
C ALA A 248 -0.63 -27.50 -13.84
N ASP A 249 0.53 -28.15 -13.75
CA ASP A 249 0.72 -29.53 -13.30
C ASP A 249 1.53 -29.69 -12.00
N ARG A 250 2.18 -28.63 -11.50
CA ARG A 250 3.04 -28.71 -10.30
C ARG A 250 3.13 -27.43 -9.49
N VAL A 251 3.26 -27.58 -8.17
CA VAL A 251 3.47 -26.51 -7.20
C VAL A 251 4.80 -26.76 -6.47
N PRO A 252 5.85 -25.96 -6.73
CA PRO A 252 7.11 -26.08 -6.02
C PRO A 252 6.98 -25.52 -4.59
N LEU A 253 7.27 -26.36 -3.60
CA LEU A 253 7.23 -26.04 -2.18
C LEU A 253 8.62 -25.67 -1.64
N PHE A 254 8.68 -25.30 -0.36
CA PHE A 254 9.92 -24.96 0.33
C PHE A 254 10.95 -26.12 0.29
N ARG A 255 12.25 -25.78 0.25
CA ARG A 255 13.38 -26.75 0.31
C ARG A 255 13.41 -27.86 -0.77
N GLY A 256 12.82 -27.63 -1.94
CA GLY A 256 12.92 -28.55 -3.08
C GLY A 256 11.87 -29.67 -3.09
N ASN A 257 10.90 -29.60 -2.17
CA ASN A 257 9.68 -30.40 -2.25
C ASN A 257 8.75 -29.82 -3.34
N GLU A 258 7.87 -30.63 -3.90
CA GLU A 258 6.86 -30.21 -4.88
C GLU A 258 5.60 -31.06 -4.76
N LEU A 259 4.46 -30.48 -5.12
CA LEU A 259 3.23 -31.20 -5.38
C LEU A 259 3.02 -31.28 -6.88
N GLN A 260 2.52 -32.41 -7.36
CA GLN A 260 2.13 -32.61 -8.76
C GLN A 260 0.65 -32.98 -8.80
N GLY A 261 -0.04 -32.52 -9.84
CA GLY A 261 -1.49 -32.61 -9.89
C GLY A 261 -2.07 -31.68 -10.94
N ARG A 262 -3.18 -31.03 -10.60
CA ARG A 262 -3.88 -30.12 -11.50
C ARG A 262 -4.26 -28.85 -10.75
N LEU A 263 -3.98 -27.71 -11.38
CA LEU A 263 -4.51 -26.43 -10.96
C LEU A 263 -6.03 -26.41 -11.16
N ILE A 264 -6.78 -26.26 -10.07
CA ILE A 264 -8.25 -26.26 -10.09
C ILE A 264 -8.76 -24.83 -10.28
N ASP A 265 -8.21 -23.89 -9.52
CA ASP A 265 -8.66 -22.52 -9.52
C ASP A 265 -7.49 -21.60 -9.12
N ASP A 266 -7.25 -20.58 -9.92
CA ASP A 266 -6.28 -19.52 -9.68
C ASP A 266 -6.94 -18.14 -9.74
N THR A 267 -8.25 -18.07 -9.55
CA THR A 267 -8.94 -16.78 -9.54
C THR A 267 -8.49 -15.93 -8.35
N VAL A 268 -8.47 -14.62 -8.57
CA VAL A 268 -8.22 -13.61 -7.55
C VAL A 268 -9.51 -12.86 -7.32
N GLU A 269 -9.95 -12.79 -6.06
CA GLU A 269 -11.14 -12.04 -5.68
C GLU A 269 -10.77 -10.61 -5.29
N ILE A 270 -11.26 -9.66 -6.07
CA ILE A 270 -11.04 -8.23 -5.85
C ILE A 270 -12.39 -7.55 -5.68
N GLU A 271 -12.53 -6.81 -4.58
CA GLU A 271 -13.59 -5.83 -4.42
C GLU A 271 -13.21 -4.59 -5.24
N VAL A 272 -13.88 -4.38 -6.37
CA VAL A 272 -13.51 -3.34 -7.34
C VAL A 272 -14.12 -2.01 -6.94
N HIS A 273 -13.28 -1.06 -6.53
CA HIS A 273 -13.70 0.30 -6.18
C HIS A 273 -13.65 1.23 -7.39
N THR A 274 -12.64 1.04 -8.25
CA THR A 274 -12.37 1.90 -9.40
C THR A 274 -12.02 1.08 -10.65
N VAL A 275 -12.50 1.53 -11.80
CA VAL A 275 -12.11 1.02 -13.12
C VAL A 275 -11.55 2.16 -13.96
N ASP A 276 -10.36 1.95 -14.52
CA ASP A 276 -9.69 2.87 -15.44
C ASP A 276 -9.37 2.16 -16.77
N LEU A 277 -9.88 2.74 -17.86
CA LEU A 277 -9.79 2.21 -19.23
C LEU A 277 -8.91 3.06 -20.15
N GLN A 278 -8.11 3.99 -19.62
CA GLN A 278 -7.33 4.91 -20.45
C GLN A 278 -6.26 4.22 -21.30
N MET A 279 -5.80 3.05 -20.86
CA MET A 279 -4.83 2.23 -21.57
C MET A 279 -5.48 1.22 -22.52
N VAL A 280 -6.82 1.14 -22.54
CA VAL A 280 -7.59 0.24 -23.40
C VAL A 280 -7.89 0.93 -24.73
N ARG A 281 -7.60 0.26 -25.84
CA ARG A 281 -7.82 0.80 -27.19
C ARG A 281 -9.31 0.84 -27.59
N ASP A 282 -10.05 -0.21 -27.26
CA ASP A 282 -11.48 -0.36 -27.56
C ASP A 282 -12.23 -0.57 -26.24
N GLU A 283 -12.78 0.52 -25.70
CA GLU A 283 -13.45 0.53 -24.40
C GLU A 283 -14.64 -0.42 -24.37
N GLU A 284 -15.37 -0.60 -25.48
CA GLU A 284 -16.55 -1.46 -25.49
C GLU A 284 -16.21 -2.94 -25.32
N LYS A 285 -14.98 -3.33 -25.69
CA LYS A 285 -14.45 -4.68 -25.61
C LYS A 285 -13.44 -4.88 -24.48
N ALA A 286 -13.40 -3.96 -23.52
CA ALA A 286 -12.52 -4.09 -22.37
C ALA A 286 -12.78 -5.41 -21.64
N LEU A 287 -11.70 -6.09 -21.26
CA LEU A 287 -11.73 -7.34 -20.52
C LEU A 287 -12.42 -7.17 -19.16
N ALA A 288 -12.38 -5.96 -18.60
CA ALA A 288 -13.14 -5.55 -17.41
C ALA A 288 -14.61 -5.99 -17.48
N TRP A 289 -15.25 -5.84 -18.64
CA TRP A 289 -16.68 -6.09 -18.82
C TRP A 289 -17.03 -7.58 -18.83
N ALA A 290 -16.09 -8.45 -19.20
CA ALA A 290 -16.28 -9.89 -19.06
C ALA A 290 -16.42 -10.31 -17.59
N TYR A 291 -15.83 -9.54 -16.66
CA TYR A 291 -15.85 -9.81 -15.23
C TYR A 291 -16.93 -9.02 -14.49
N LEU A 292 -17.12 -7.74 -14.82
CA LEU A 292 -18.07 -6.84 -14.14
C LEU A 292 -19.50 -6.93 -14.72
N GLY A 293 -19.64 -7.44 -15.94
CA GLY A 293 -20.93 -7.58 -16.64
C GLY A 293 -21.47 -6.29 -17.27
N GLU A 294 -22.49 -6.46 -18.10
CA GLU A 294 -23.11 -5.35 -18.87
C GLU A 294 -23.86 -4.34 -17.99
N GLY A 295 -24.41 -4.76 -16.85
CA GLY A 295 -25.08 -3.84 -15.92
C GLY A 295 -24.12 -2.81 -15.33
N PHE A 296 -22.90 -3.23 -14.97
CA PHE A 296 -21.86 -2.33 -14.50
C PHE A 296 -21.36 -1.40 -15.60
N LYS A 297 -21.16 -1.93 -16.81
CA LYS A 297 -20.76 -1.16 -17.99
C LYS A 297 -21.78 -0.04 -18.30
N ALA A 298 -23.08 -0.34 -18.22
CA ALA A 298 -24.12 0.67 -18.40
C ALA A 298 -24.03 1.80 -17.36
N GLY A 299 -23.76 1.47 -16.09
CA GLY A 299 -23.52 2.45 -15.02
C GLY A 299 -22.25 3.28 -15.23
N TYR A 300 -21.18 2.65 -15.69
CA TYR A 300 -19.93 3.33 -16.07
C TYR A 300 -20.17 4.33 -17.21
N ASP A 301 -20.86 3.90 -18.27
CA ASP A 301 -21.19 4.75 -19.43
C ASP A 301 -22.13 5.90 -19.04
N GLN A 302 -23.10 5.63 -18.16
CA GLN A 302 -23.97 6.67 -17.60
C GLN A 302 -23.16 7.71 -16.83
N HIS A 303 -22.30 7.30 -15.91
CA HIS A 303 -21.45 8.21 -15.15
C HIS A 303 -20.52 9.04 -16.05
N LYS A 304 -19.93 8.42 -17.08
CA LYS A 304 -19.14 9.11 -18.09
C LYS A 304 -19.96 10.19 -18.79
N LYS A 305 -21.21 9.90 -19.17
CA LYS A 305 -22.15 10.88 -19.76
C LYS A 305 -22.53 11.98 -18.76
N GLU A 306 -22.76 11.65 -17.50
CA GLU A 306 -23.06 12.63 -16.43
C GLU A 306 -21.90 13.60 -16.23
N LYS A 307 -20.66 13.09 -16.13
CA LYS A 307 -19.45 13.94 -16.05
C LYS A 307 -19.30 14.83 -17.27
N LEU A 308 -19.57 14.34 -18.48
CA LEU A 308 -19.55 15.15 -19.71
C LEU A 308 -20.61 16.28 -19.69
N ASN A 309 -21.74 16.06 -19.01
CA ASN A 309 -22.85 17.00 -18.95
C ASN A 309 -22.81 17.97 -17.75
N ASP A 310 -21.85 17.82 -16.83
CA ASP A 310 -21.63 18.73 -15.70
C ASP A 310 -21.43 20.18 -16.23
N PRO A 311 -22.18 21.18 -15.72
CA PRO A 311 -22.02 22.59 -16.10
C PRO A 311 -20.58 23.10 -16.08
N LEU A 312 -19.75 22.63 -15.14
CA LEU A 312 -18.35 23.04 -15.03
C LEU A 312 -17.54 22.51 -16.22
N HIS A 313 -17.66 21.22 -16.53
CA HIS A 313 -17.01 20.58 -17.67
C HIS A 313 -17.53 21.14 -19.00
N ARG A 314 -18.83 21.38 -19.12
CA ARG A 314 -19.44 21.97 -20.31
C ARG A 314 -18.90 23.37 -20.58
N SER A 315 -18.84 24.21 -19.54
CA SER A 315 -18.26 25.56 -19.65
C SER A 315 -16.78 25.57 -20.04
N PHE A 316 -16.04 24.52 -19.64
CA PHE A 316 -14.63 24.35 -19.99
C PHE A 316 -14.47 23.93 -21.46
N LEU A 317 -15.29 22.98 -21.92
CA LEU A 317 -15.35 22.55 -23.31
C LEU A 317 -15.80 23.68 -24.25
N GLU A 318 -16.81 24.47 -23.85
CA GLU A 318 -17.32 25.62 -24.62
C GLU A 318 -16.28 26.73 -24.77
N LYS A 319 -15.38 26.89 -23.80
CA LYS A 319 -14.23 27.81 -23.88
C LYS A 319 -13.07 27.27 -24.74
N GLY A 320 -13.27 26.16 -25.44
CA GLY A 320 -12.25 25.51 -26.27
C GLY A 320 -11.23 24.71 -25.47
N GLY A 321 -11.48 24.45 -24.18
CA GLY A 321 -10.63 23.60 -23.36
C GLY A 321 -10.83 22.11 -23.69
N THR A 322 -9.77 21.31 -23.57
CA THR A 322 -9.85 19.85 -23.66
C THR A 322 -9.91 19.24 -22.27
N LEU A 323 -10.98 18.52 -21.94
CA LEU A 323 -11.05 17.80 -20.66
C LEU A 323 -9.98 16.71 -20.60
N PRO A 324 -9.25 16.57 -19.49
CA PRO A 324 -8.38 15.42 -19.29
C PRO A 324 -9.20 14.14 -19.36
N GLY A 325 -8.90 13.27 -20.33
CA GLY A 325 -9.62 12.01 -20.51
C GLY A 325 -9.61 11.11 -19.26
N ALA A 326 -8.65 11.31 -18.35
CA ALA A 326 -8.56 10.62 -17.07
C ALA A 326 -9.78 10.85 -16.19
N GLN A 327 -10.26 12.09 -16.10
CA GLN A 327 -11.39 12.41 -15.24
C GLN A 327 -12.70 11.82 -15.76
N LEU A 328 -12.81 11.59 -17.07
CA LEU A 328 -14.01 11.05 -17.71
C LEU A 328 -14.06 9.51 -17.71
N ARG A 329 -12.91 8.84 -17.56
CA ARG A 329 -12.75 7.38 -17.75
C ARG A 329 -12.46 6.64 -16.45
N ILE A 330 -12.56 7.33 -15.32
CA ILE A 330 -12.41 6.77 -13.98
C ILE A 330 -13.79 6.80 -13.33
N TRP A 331 -14.34 5.62 -13.06
CA TRP A 331 -15.59 5.43 -12.33
C TRP A 331 -15.30 4.96 -10.92
N GLN A 332 -15.83 5.68 -9.94
CA GLN A 332 -15.75 5.33 -8.53
C GLN A 332 -17.17 5.28 -7.97
N HIS A 333 -17.45 4.21 -7.24
CA HIS A 333 -18.70 3.86 -6.56
C HIS A 333 -19.70 3.01 -7.34
N PRO A 334 -20.01 1.80 -6.84
CA PRO A 334 -21.14 1.01 -7.28
C PRO A 334 -22.39 1.49 -6.57
N HIS A 335 -23.05 2.46 -7.19
CA HIS A 335 -24.49 2.40 -7.14
C HIS A 335 -24.93 1.49 -8.29
N PRO A 336 -25.38 0.25 -8.04
CA PRO A 336 -26.25 -0.39 -9.01
C PRO A 336 -27.38 0.61 -9.26
N ALA A 337 -27.60 0.94 -10.53
CA ALA A 337 -28.70 1.80 -10.93
C ALA A 337 -29.95 1.35 -10.18
N SER A 338 -30.52 2.26 -9.38
CA SER A 338 -31.80 2.05 -8.74
C SER A 338 -32.76 1.54 -9.81
N GLU A 339 -33.34 0.36 -9.56
CA GLU A 339 -34.32 -0.30 -10.41
C GLU A 339 -35.36 0.70 -10.93
N HIS A 340 -35.24 1.06 -12.20
CA HIS A 340 -36.34 1.65 -12.93
C HIS A 340 -36.46 0.99 -14.30
N GLY A 341 -37.21 -0.12 -14.31
CA GLY A 341 -38.10 -0.52 -15.40
C GLY A 341 -37.48 -1.28 -16.57
N GLY A 342 -37.86 -2.57 -16.68
CA GLY A 342 -38.05 -3.22 -17.98
C GLY A 342 -37.36 -4.57 -18.21
N GLU A 343 -38.18 -5.61 -18.11
CA GLU A 343 -38.12 -6.90 -18.82
C GLU A 343 -36.99 -7.92 -18.56
N HIS A 344 -37.46 -9.09 -18.10
CA HIS A 344 -36.76 -10.37 -18.02
C HIS A 344 -36.14 -10.81 -19.35
N VAL A 345 -34.88 -11.23 -19.32
CA VAL A 345 -34.39 -12.32 -20.19
C VAL A 345 -33.53 -13.27 -19.36
N ALA A 346 -34.01 -14.51 -19.25
CA ALA A 346 -33.32 -15.64 -18.67
C ALA A 346 -32.28 -16.24 -19.64
N GLY A 347 -31.16 -16.73 -19.11
CA GLY A 347 -30.14 -17.46 -19.88
C GLY A 347 -29.02 -18.10 -19.07
N SER A 348 -29.32 -19.23 -18.41
CA SER A 348 -28.47 -20.41 -18.07
C SER A 348 -26.93 -20.23 -17.96
N ALA A 349 -26.28 -20.31 -16.79
CA ALA A 349 -26.07 -21.43 -15.84
C ALA A 349 -24.96 -22.45 -16.20
N HIS A 350 -24.02 -22.61 -15.26
CA HIS A 350 -23.38 -23.86 -14.77
C HIS A 350 -22.65 -23.50 -13.45
N GLY A 351 -22.77 -24.13 -12.28
CA GLY A 351 -23.58 -25.24 -11.79
C GLY A 351 -22.82 -26.07 -10.72
N GLY A 352 -23.16 -25.90 -9.43
CA GLY A 352 -22.90 -26.84 -8.30
C GLY A 352 -21.80 -26.44 -7.30
N SER A 353 -21.93 -26.45 -5.97
CA SER A 353 -22.99 -26.92 -5.06
C SER A 353 -22.78 -26.41 -3.62
N GLY A 354 -23.83 -25.89 -2.98
CA GLY A 354 -24.20 -26.10 -1.57
C GLY A 354 -23.50 -25.31 -0.44
N ALA A 355 -24.19 -24.32 0.15
CA ALA A 355 -24.54 -24.31 1.59
C ALA A 355 -25.36 -23.06 1.98
N SER A 356 -26.57 -23.32 2.48
CA SER A 356 -27.34 -22.59 3.49
C SER A 356 -27.36 -21.05 3.48
N GLY A 357 -28.55 -20.50 3.21
CA GLY A 357 -28.83 -19.09 3.37
C GLY A 357 -28.75 -18.58 4.80
N HIS A 358 -28.24 -17.38 4.93
CA HIS A 358 -28.64 -16.40 5.93
C HIS A 358 -29.04 -15.14 5.19
N GLY A 359 -30.34 -14.83 5.21
CA GLY A 359 -30.82 -13.50 4.89
C GLY A 359 -30.53 -12.57 6.07
N SER A 360 -29.72 -11.54 5.82
CA SER A 360 -29.66 -10.33 6.64
C SER A 360 -28.83 -9.26 5.92
N GLY A 361 -29.46 -8.16 5.54
CA GLY A 361 -28.80 -6.88 5.22
C GLY A 361 -28.69 -6.55 3.74
N GLU A 362 -29.44 -5.53 3.32
CA GLU A 362 -29.09 -4.69 2.17
C GLU A 362 -27.66 -4.17 2.35
N GLY A 363 -26.72 -4.73 1.62
CA GLY A 363 -25.30 -4.41 1.71
C GLY A 363 -24.86 -3.51 0.57
N HIS A 364 -24.70 -2.22 0.85
CA HIS A 364 -24.01 -1.23 0.03
C HIS A 364 -22.50 -1.52 -0.07
N GLY A 365 -22.10 -2.62 -0.72
CA GLY A 365 -20.71 -3.03 -0.90
C GLY A 365 -20.25 -2.94 -2.36
N ALA A 366 -18.94 -2.81 -2.60
CA ALA A 366 -18.43 -2.81 -3.96
C ALA A 366 -18.46 -4.19 -4.62
N PRO A 367 -18.56 -4.29 -5.97
CA PRO A 367 -18.70 -5.56 -6.63
C PRO A 367 -17.41 -6.36 -6.46
N VAL A 368 -17.57 -7.56 -5.92
CA VAL A 368 -16.51 -8.56 -5.86
C VAL A 368 -16.49 -9.30 -7.19
N VAL A 369 -15.31 -9.32 -7.83
CA VAL A 369 -15.08 -10.09 -9.07
C VAL A 369 -13.97 -11.10 -8.88
N SER A 370 -14.17 -12.30 -9.41
CA SER A 370 -13.18 -13.38 -9.43
C SER A 370 -12.47 -13.38 -10.80
N ILE A 371 -11.24 -12.85 -10.84
CA ILE A 371 -10.48 -12.66 -12.08
C ILE A 371 -9.46 -13.78 -12.23
N LYS A 372 -9.38 -14.41 -13.41
CA LYS A 372 -8.36 -15.43 -13.67
C LYS A 372 -6.97 -14.82 -13.68
N SER A 373 -6.01 -15.51 -13.10
CA SER A 373 -4.62 -15.02 -13.07
C SER A 373 -3.98 -14.86 -14.44
N SER A 374 -4.40 -15.69 -15.41
CA SER A 374 -3.96 -15.58 -16.81
C SER A 374 -4.26 -14.22 -17.43
N ASP A 375 -5.30 -13.55 -16.93
CA ASP A 375 -5.82 -12.31 -17.49
C ASP A 375 -5.24 -11.07 -16.80
N ILE A 376 -4.50 -11.29 -15.70
CA ILE A 376 -3.80 -10.27 -14.92
C ILE A 376 -2.36 -10.17 -15.41
N HIS A 377 -2.03 -9.04 -16.02
CA HIS A 377 -0.66 -8.71 -16.41
C HIS A 377 0.20 -8.37 -15.19
N PHE A 378 -0.34 -7.60 -14.25
CA PHE A 378 0.37 -7.19 -13.04
C PHE A 378 -0.61 -6.90 -11.90
N MET A 379 -0.27 -7.31 -10.68
CA MET A 379 -1.04 -6.96 -9.49
C MET A 379 -0.10 -6.64 -8.34
N GLY A 380 -0.46 -5.65 -7.54
CA GLY A 380 0.28 -5.31 -6.34
C GLY A 380 -0.38 -4.22 -5.51
N ALA A 381 0.09 -4.09 -4.28
CA ALA A 381 -0.23 -2.94 -3.45
C ALA A 381 0.32 -1.65 -4.08
N HIS A 382 -0.32 -0.52 -3.76
CA HIS A 382 0.08 0.81 -4.21
C HIS A 382 1.35 1.31 -3.52
N GLY A 383 2.46 0.58 -3.73
CA GLY A 383 3.80 0.94 -3.26
C GLY A 383 4.65 1.59 -4.36
N PRO A 384 5.91 1.96 -4.05
CA PRO A 384 6.80 2.63 -5.00
C PRO A 384 7.03 1.89 -6.33
N LYS A 385 6.86 0.57 -6.34
CA LYS A 385 7.03 -0.27 -7.53
C LYS A 385 5.83 -0.24 -8.49
N PHE A 386 4.68 0.25 -8.03
CA PHE A 386 3.43 0.22 -8.79
C PHE A 386 3.43 1.24 -9.94
N GLY A 387 4.09 2.39 -9.76
CA GLY A 387 4.21 3.39 -10.82
C GLY A 387 4.99 4.62 -10.38
N THR A 388 5.34 5.45 -11.35
CA THR A 388 6.13 6.68 -11.15
C THR A 388 5.48 7.64 -10.15
N TYR A 389 4.15 7.75 -10.17
CA TYR A 389 3.41 8.55 -9.18
C TYR A 389 3.69 8.09 -7.75
N TYR A 390 3.48 6.80 -7.45
CA TYR A 390 3.70 6.26 -6.10
C TYR A 390 5.17 6.32 -5.70
N ALA A 391 6.09 6.08 -6.63
CA ALA A 391 7.52 6.21 -6.36
C ALA A 391 7.89 7.62 -5.86
N ILE A 392 7.43 8.66 -6.57
CA ILE A 392 7.69 10.05 -6.21
C ILE A 392 6.92 10.46 -4.95
N TYR A 393 5.66 10.05 -4.82
CA TYR A 393 4.84 10.26 -3.63
C TYR A 393 5.57 9.77 -2.38
N PHE A 394 5.91 8.47 -2.31
CA PHE A 394 6.59 7.90 -1.15
C PHE A 394 7.95 8.51 -0.92
N THR A 395 8.69 8.85 -1.98
CA THR A 395 10.02 9.49 -1.85
C THR A 395 9.91 10.86 -1.18
N MET A 396 9.08 11.76 -1.69
CA MET A 396 8.95 13.12 -1.16
C MET A 396 8.34 13.13 0.25
N THR A 397 7.29 12.34 0.46
CA THR A 397 6.62 12.26 1.77
C THR A 397 7.46 11.56 2.84
N ALA A 398 8.21 10.50 2.49
CA ALA A 398 9.13 9.85 3.43
C ALA A 398 10.33 10.74 3.76
N LEU A 399 10.89 11.44 2.77
CA LEU A 399 11.96 12.40 3.00
C LEU A 399 11.48 13.50 3.94
N HIS A 400 10.30 14.08 3.70
CA HIS A 400 9.71 15.07 4.60
C HIS A 400 9.47 14.50 6.01
N GLY A 401 8.91 13.29 6.12
CA GLY A 401 8.71 12.61 7.41
C GLY A 401 10.03 12.41 8.18
N LEU A 402 11.12 12.07 7.48
CA LEU A 402 12.46 11.97 8.08
C LEU A 402 12.91 13.33 8.65
N HIS A 403 12.65 14.43 7.94
CA HIS A 403 12.94 15.78 8.44
C HIS A 403 12.11 16.16 9.66
N VAL A 404 10.82 15.81 9.69
CA VAL A 404 9.94 16.00 10.86
C VAL A 404 10.49 15.25 12.06
N VAL A 405 10.85 13.97 11.89
CA VAL A 405 11.44 13.16 12.97
C VAL A 405 12.77 13.76 13.43
N GLY A 406 13.67 14.11 12.49
CA GLY A 406 14.96 14.73 12.81
C GLY A 406 14.81 16.04 13.59
N GLY A 407 13.92 16.92 13.15
CA GLY A 407 13.60 18.18 13.85
C GLY A 407 13.01 17.93 15.23
N ALA A 408 12.11 16.96 15.36
CA ALA A 408 11.43 16.65 16.61
C ALA A 408 12.44 16.11 17.64
N LEU A 409 13.41 15.30 17.21
CA LEU A 409 14.49 14.83 18.06
C LEU A 409 15.37 16.00 18.57
N VAL A 410 15.69 16.97 17.72
CA VAL A 410 16.46 18.16 18.13
C VAL A 410 15.68 19.04 19.11
N LEU A 411 14.38 19.26 18.85
CA LEU A 411 13.52 20.04 19.75
C LEU A 411 13.28 19.32 21.08
N ALA A 412 13.10 18.00 21.05
CA ALA A 412 13.03 17.16 22.24
C ALA A 412 14.31 17.24 23.06
N TYR A 413 15.48 17.20 22.40
CA TYR A 413 16.76 17.40 23.08
C TYR A 413 16.81 18.75 23.80
N PHE A 414 16.33 19.84 23.19
CA PHE A 414 16.23 21.14 23.87
C PHE A 414 15.25 21.13 25.04
N LEU A 415 14.10 20.45 24.92
CA LEU A 415 13.13 20.35 26.01
C LEU A 415 13.68 19.58 27.22
N PHE A 416 14.26 18.40 27.00
CA PHE A 416 14.70 17.51 28.08
C PHE A 416 16.02 17.95 28.71
N PHE A 417 16.98 18.43 27.92
CA PHE A 417 18.31 18.84 28.40
C PHE A 417 18.47 20.36 28.56
N GLY A 418 17.47 21.14 28.17
CA GLY A 418 17.49 22.61 28.21
C GLY A 418 17.63 23.19 29.62
N ARG A 419 17.23 22.47 30.68
CA ARG A 419 17.23 23.00 32.05
C ARG A 419 18.63 23.36 32.53
N LYS A 420 19.62 22.52 32.22
CA LYS A 420 21.03 22.77 32.55
C LYS A 420 21.58 23.94 31.74
N LEU A 421 21.18 24.05 30.48
CA LEU A 421 21.63 25.12 29.58
C LEU A 421 21.03 26.47 29.98
N TYR A 422 19.74 26.49 30.30
CA TYR A 422 19.01 27.66 30.76
C TYR A 422 19.61 28.26 32.03
N ARG A 423 19.99 27.43 33.00
CA ARG A 423 20.64 27.90 34.24
C ARG A 423 22.04 28.48 34.03
N LYS A 424 22.79 27.98 33.04
CA LYS A 424 24.14 28.47 32.72
C LYS A 424 24.10 29.74 31.90
N ASN A 425 23.34 29.73 30.81
CA ASN A 425 23.20 30.85 29.91
C ASN A 425 21.84 30.77 29.18
N PRO A 426 20.81 31.46 29.69
CA PRO A 426 19.48 31.39 29.11
C PRO A 426 19.39 32.05 27.73
N GLU A 427 20.30 32.98 27.40
CA GLU A 427 20.40 33.58 26.07
C GLU A 427 20.87 32.56 25.02
N HIS A 428 21.84 31.73 25.40
CA HIS A 428 22.35 30.68 24.52
C HIS A 428 21.30 29.62 24.19
N LEU A 429 20.46 29.25 25.16
CA LEU A 429 19.33 28.36 24.90
C LEU A 429 18.32 29.01 23.95
N ALA A 430 17.99 30.30 24.16
CA ALA A 430 17.07 31.01 23.28
C ALA A 430 17.59 31.05 21.83
N ASN A 431 18.86 31.35 21.62
CA ASN A 431 19.47 31.38 20.28
C ASN A 431 19.49 29.99 19.61
N ARG A 432 19.67 28.91 20.39
CA ARG A 432 19.59 27.53 19.87
C ARG A 432 18.17 27.14 19.47
N VAL A 433 17.18 27.51 20.30
CA VAL A 433 15.76 27.27 20.00
C VAL A 433 15.34 28.10 18.79
N GLU A 434 15.86 29.31 18.61
CA GLU A 434 15.63 30.10 17.38
C GLU A 434 16.15 29.37 16.14
N VAL A 435 17.40 28.88 16.18
CA VAL A 435 17.99 28.14 15.05
C VAL A 435 17.25 26.84 14.77
N GLY A 436 16.92 26.05 15.80
CA GLY A 436 16.11 24.84 15.63
C GLY A 436 14.70 25.16 15.15
N GLY A 437 14.15 26.30 15.56
CA GLY A 437 12.85 26.78 15.12
C GLY A 437 12.84 27.18 13.65
N LEU A 438 13.89 27.84 13.15
CA LEU A 438 14.03 28.14 11.71
C LEU A 438 13.99 26.86 10.85
N PHE A 439 14.64 25.79 11.31
CA PHE A 439 14.52 24.48 10.67
C PHE A 439 13.09 23.94 10.72
N TRP A 440 12.45 23.99 11.89
CA TRP A 440 11.08 23.52 12.06
C TRP A 440 10.08 24.26 11.14
N HIS A 441 10.19 25.58 11.05
CA HIS A 441 9.38 26.40 10.15
C HIS A 441 9.57 26.03 8.68
N PHE A 442 10.80 25.68 8.28
CA PHE A 442 11.07 25.22 6.93
C PHE A 442 10.42 23.86 6.66
N VAL A 443 10.49 22.92 7.60
CA VAL A 443 9.80 21.62 7.49
C VAL A 443 8.30 21.85 7.29
N ASP A 444 7.68 22.72 8.09
CA ASP A 444 6.26 23.08 7.94
C ASP A 444 5.95 23.69 6.56
N LEU A 445 6.81 24.60 6.07
CA LEU A 445 6.69 25.20 4.75
C LEU A 445 6.73 24.16 3.64
N VAL A 446 7.64 23.19 3.71
CA VAL A 446 7.71 22.09 2.72
C VAL A 446 6.37 21.34 2.67
N TRP A 447 5.75 21.08 3.82
CA TRP A 447 4.44 20.41 3.85
C TRP A 447 3.32 21.24 3.21
N ILE A 448 3.32 22.56 3.44
CA ILE A 448 2.34 23.48 2.83
C ILE A 448 2.37 23.40 1.30
N PHE A 449 3.52 23.12 0.69
CA PHE A 449 3.61 22.87 -0.76
C PHE A 449 3.34 21.42 -1.14
N LEU A 450 3.83 20.46 -0.34
CA LEU A 450 3.67 19.04 -0.61
C LEU A 450 2.18 18.65 -0.61
N PHE A 451 1.40 19.13 0.37
CA PHE A 451 -0.01 18.78 0.48
C PHE A 451 -0.80 19.15 -0.78
N PRO A 452 -0.83 20.40 -1.28
CA PRO A 452 -1.54 20.72 -2.52
C PRO A 452 -1.02 19.95 -3.74
N ILE A 453 0.30 19.83 -3.89
CA ILE A 453 0.90 19.16 -5.06
C ILE A 453 0.54 17.67 -5.12
N MET A 454 0.44 17.00 -3.97
CA MET A 454 0.20 15.55 -3.92
C MET A 454 -1.24 15.15 -3.64
N TYR A 455 -2.02 15.99 -2.95
CA TYR A 455 -3.39 15.69 -2.51
C TYR A 455 -4.46 16.41 -3.31
N LEU A 456 -4.12 17.49 -4.03
CA LEU A 456 -5.09 18.29 -4.78
C LEU A 456 -4.81 18.36 -6.29
N MET A 457 -3.54 18.21 -6.69
CA MET A 457 -3.17 18.00 -8.09
C MET A 457 -3.04 16.50 -8.29
#